data_AF-A0A519E1A5-F1
#
_entry.id   AF-A0A519E1A5-F1
#
_cell.length_a   1.000
_cell.length_b   1.000
_cell.length_c   1.000
_cell.angle_alpha   90.00
_cell.angle_beta   90.00
_cell.angle_gamma   90.00
#
_symmetry.space_group_name_H-M   'P 1'
#
loop_
_entity.id
_entity.type
_entity.pdbx_description
1 polymer ?
#
loop_
_entity_poly.entity_id
_entity_poly.type
_entity_poly.pdbx_seq_one_letter_code
_entity_poly.pdbx_strand_id
1 'polypeptide(L)' 'MDSIYIVTVFQDDVERVFLCSMVMLSPDGLYLVSQDDGEYRFPSSDLIGIESVRSATDVADRWDRR' A
#
# COMPACT_ATOMS: atom_id res chain seq x y z
N MET A 1 18.25 -0.92 2.89
CA MET A 1 17.41 -1.49 1.82
C MET A 1 16.02 -1.00 2.13
N ASP A 2 15.57 0.01 1.40
CA ASP A 2 14.22 0.54 1.60
C ASP A 2 13.27 -0.34 0.81
N SER A 3 12.32 -0.95 1.49
CA SER A 3 11.30 -1.79 0.87
C SER A 3 10.03 -0.99 0.67
N ILE A 4 9.39 -1.17 -0.49
CA ILE A 4 8.07 -0.62 -0.78
C ILE A 4 7.07 -1.77 -0.81
N TYR A 5 5.98 -1.59 -0.08
CA TYR A 5 4.85 -2.49 -0.07
C TYR A 5 3.84 -2.03 -1.11
N ILE A 6 3.40 -2.93 -1.98
CA ILE A 6 2.29 -2.68 -2.89
C ILE A 6 1.05 -3.27 -2.24
N VAL A 7 0.14 -2.39 -1.81
CA VAL A 7 -1.08 -2.77 -1.08
C VAL A 7 -2.28 -2.44 -1.94
N THR A 8 -3.15 -3.43 -2.13
CA THR A 8 -4.43 -3.26 -2.82
C THR A 8 -5.55 -3.28 -1.78
N VAL A 9 -6.40 -2.27 -1.82
CA VAL A 9 -7.58 -2.15 -0.97
C VAL A 9 -8.82 -2.07 -1.84
N PHE A 10 -9.79 -2.93 -1.57
CA PHE A 10 -11.10 -2.91 -2.22
C PHE A 10 -12.14 -2.36 -1.24
N GLN A 11 -12.67 -1.18 -1.55
CA GLN A 11 -13.60 -0.44 -0.71
C GLN A 11 -14.70 0.17 -1.59
N ASP A 12 -15.96 0.02 -1.20
CA ASP A 12 -17.12 0.59 -1.92
C ASP A 12 -17.13 0.27 -3.43
N ASP A 13 -16.85 -0.99 -3.79
CA ASP A 13 -16.72 -1.47 -5.18
C ASP A 13 -15.58 -0.82 -5.99
N VAL A 14 -14.67 -0.10 -5.33
CA VAL A 14 -13.50 0.53 -5.93
C VAL A 14 -12.23 -0.15 -5.45
N GLU A 15 -11.41 -0.59 -6.41
CA GLU A 15 -10.06 -1.07 -6.15
C GLU A 15 -9.07 0.11 -6.16
N ARG A 16 -8.22 0.19 -5.12
CA ARG A 16 -7.16 1.19 -5.01
C ARG A 16 -5.83 0.51 -4.70
N VAL A 17 -4.77 0.97 -5.35
CA VAL A 17 -3.41 0.46 -5.16
C VAL A 17 -2.55 1.55 -4.52
N PHE A 18 -1.84 1.19 -3.45
CA PHE A 18 -0.95 2.06 -2.70
C PHE A 18 0.48 1.54 -2.76
N LEU A 19 1.42 2.48 -2.99
CA LEU A 19 2.84 2.26 -2.73
C LEU A 19 3.13 2.76 -1.32
N CYS A 20 3.48 1.86 -0.42
CA CYS A 20 3.64 2.17 1.00
C CYS A 20 5.08 1.98 1.45
N SER A 21 5.58 2.91 2.25
CA SER A 21 6.82 2.77 3.01
C SER A 21 6.60 1.96 4.29
N MET A 22 5.37 1.97 4.82
CA MET A 22 4.96 1.23 6.01
C MET A 22 3.53 0.70 5.88
N VAL A 23 3.32 -0.50 6.40
CA VAL A 23 2.02 -1.16 6.51
C VAL A 23 1.89 -1.74 7.92
N MET A 24 0.82 -1.39 8.63
CA MET A 24 0.53 -1.94 9.96
C MET A 24 -0.88 -2.53 10.00
N LEU A 25 -0.97 -3.81 10.32
CA LEU A 25 -2.22 -4.51 10.57
C LEU A 25 -2.58 -4.41 12.05
N SER A 26 -3.84 -4.08 12.31
CA SER A 26 -4.42 -3.98 13.65
C SER A 26 -5.78 -4.70 13.68
N PRO A 27 -6.29 -5.09 14.86
CA PRO A 27 -7.58 -5.78 14.94
C PRO A 27 -8.76 -4.98 14.36
N ASP A 28 -8.68 -3.65 14.38
CA ASP A 28 -9.68 -2.73 13.84
C ASP A 28 -9.49 -2.42 12.35
N GLY A 29 -8.35 -2.81 11.76
CA GLY A 29 -8.10 -2.65 10.33
C GLY A 29 -6.64 -2.42 9.96
N LEU A 30 -6.43 -1.68 8.88
CA LEU A 30 -5.14 -1.44 8.27
C LEU A 30 -4.77 0.04 8.36
N TYR A 31 -3.52 0.28 8.73
CA TYR A 31 -2.89 1.58 8.66
C TYR A 31 -1.76 1.55 7.64
N LEU A 32 -1.75 2.51 6.73
CA LEU A 32 -0.77 2.64 5.65
C LEU A 32 -0.12 4.01 5.71
N VAL A 33 1.20 4.04 5.50
CA VAL A 33 1.94 5.26 5.16
C VAL A 33 2.41 5.09 3.72
N SER A 34 1.89 5.93 2.82
CA SER A 34 2.29 5.93 1.42
C SER A 34 3.72 6.44 1.28
N GLN A 35 4.33 6.15 0.13
CA GLN A 35 5.66 6.64 -0.21
C GLN A 35 5.71 8.18 -0.25
N ASP A 36 4.58 8.83 -0.57
CA ASP A 36 4.45 10.29 -0.67
C ASP A 36 3.97 10.93 0.65
N ASP A 37 4.25 10.29 1.79
CA ASP A 37 3.87 10.71 3.15
C ASP A 37 2.36 10.87 3.40
N GLY A 38 1.52 10.23 2.58
CA GLY A 38 0.08 10.15 2.78
C GLY A 38 -0.30 9.04 3.77
N GLU A 39 -1.08 9.38 4.80
CA GLU A 39 -1.57 8.41 5.79
C GLU A 39 -2.99 7.95 5.46
N TYR A 40 -3.22 6.63 5.47
CA TYR A 40 -4.53 6.03 5.18
C TYR A 40 -4.92 5.01 6.23
N ARG A 41 -6.21 4.97 6.56
CA ARG A 41 -6.80 3.99 7.49
C ARG A 41 -8.00 3.31 6.85
N PHE A 42 -7.99 1.99 6.86
CA PHE A 42 -9.08 1.17 6.32
C PHE A 42 -9.61 0.25 7.41
N PRO A 43 -10.94 0.13 7.58
CA PRO A 43 -11.52 -0.82 8.53
C PRO A 43 -11.20 -2.26 8.11
N SER A 44 -11.20 -3.18 9.08
CA SER A 44 -10.98 -4.61 8.82
C SER A 44 -12.07 -5.27 7.96
N SER A 45 -13.19 -4.59 7.73
CA SER A 45 -14.26 -5.03 6.82
C SER A 45 -13.89 -4.89 5.35
N ASP A 46 -12.93 -4.01 5.03
CA ASP A 46 -12.48 -3.82 3.66
C ASP A 46 -11.60 -5.02 3.25
N LEU A 47 -11.75 -5.47 2.01
CA LEU A 47 -10.93 -6.57 1.51
C LEU A 47 -9.52 -6.02 1.21
N ILE A 48 -8.53 -6.55 1.90
CA ILE A 48 -7.15 -6.09 1.85
C ILE A 48 -6.25 -7.19 1.29
N GLY A 49 -5.49 -6.86 0.25
CA GLY A 49 -4.45 -7.72 -0.33
C GLY A 49 -3.08 -7.04 -0.28
N ILE A 50 -2.05 -7.77 0.14
CA ILE A 50 -0.65 -7.36 -0.05
C ILE A 50 -0.12 -8.13 -1.26
N GLU A 51 0.08 -7.43 -2.38
CA GLU A 51 0.47 -8.09 -3.64
C GLU A 51 1.96 -8.43 -3.67
N SER A 52 2.82 -7.52 -3.17
CA SER A 52 4.26 -7.63 -3.35
C SER A 52 5.03 -6.71 -2.40
N VAL A 53 6.24 -7.14 -2.03
CA VAL A 53 7.26 -6.31 -1.40
C VAL A 53 8.42 -6.17 -2.39
N ARG A 54 8.82 -4.94 -2.69
CA ARG A 54 9.89 -4.64 -3.65
C ARG A 54 10.98 -3.77 -3.05
N SER A 55 12.17 -3.78 -3.63
CA SER A 55 13.19 -2.76 -3.32
C SER A 55 12.75 -1.41 -3.89
N ALA A 56 12.98 -0.32 -3.17
CA ALA A 56 12.59 1.03 -3.60
C ALA A 56 13.19 1.43 -4.95
N THR A 57 14.41 0.96 -5.24
CA THR A 57 15.10 1.19 -6.51
C THR A 57 14.34 0.61 -7.71
N ASP A 58 13.69 -0.54 -7.55
CA ASP A 58 12.97 -1.22 -8.64
C ASP A 58 11.62 -0.56 -8.96
N VAL A 59 11.05 0.18 -8.00
CA VAL A 59 9.74 0.85 -8.17
C VAL A 59 9.89 2.17 -8.91
N ALA A 60 10.91 2.97 -8.54
CA ALA A 60 11.19 4.26 -9.19
C ALA A 60 11.33 4.10 -10.71
N ASP A 61 12.12 3.12 -11.16
CA ASP A 61 12.36 2.84 -12.58
C ASP A 61 11.10 2.48 -13.40
N ARG A 62 10.07 1.94 -12.74
CA ARG A 62 8.83 1.50 -13.40
C ARG A 62 7.76 2.58 -13.36
N TRP A 63 7.66 3.32 -12.26
CA TRP A 63 6.63 4.34 -12.11
C TRP A 63 6.93 5.57 -12.97
N ASP A 64 8.20 5.95 -13.12
CA ASP A 64 8.62 7.04 -14.04
C ASP A 64 8.35 6.73 -15.52
N ARG A 65 8.02 5.49 -15.87
CA ARG A 65 7.70 5.06 -17.25
C ARG A 65 6.20 4.97 -17.55
N ARG A 66 5.33 5.25 -16.57
CA ARG A 66 3.87 5.26 -16.74
C ARG A 66 3.36 6.69 -16.91
#